data_AF-A0A1B5KWM1-F1
#
_entry.id   AF-A0A1B5KWM1-F1
#
_cell.length_a   1.000
_cell.length_b   1.000
_cell.length_c   1.000
_cell.angle_alpha   90.00
_cell.angle_beta   90.00
_cell.angle_gamma   90.00
#
_symmetry.space_group_name_H-M   'P 1'
#
loop_
_entity.id
_entity.type
_entity.pdbx_description
1 polymer ?
#
loop_
_entity_poly.entity_id
_entity_poly.type
_entity_poly.pdbx_seq_one_letter_code
_entity_poly.pdbx_strand_id
1 'polypeptide(L)'
;MAGLVFCNVYSQKHLGLTPYPGSIYSSQYFVFRILPQLLAGIILLYAQNIVSASLRIAPFASMAKEDPQERYLALFQNLYPKSFLLPQLMSGSWQLWVFGVSTWLMNFAIPLQSAAFTCVYTDDADRWNWAASEAVVWTLVALYATLLITTCVLMTFWFGHWTGLIWDARSLADLIPLLNRTNTLGSYRHKGPYERSRDCRAELRERWFDRLGYWQTEDMTTRGIWHTIGTSAMLPDQDAAADISFGGGHEARPERGSNELSVGSHLTGSPALLELQGARYMPWCLRDVPLVMFALVTGSLLLALLTVSFLPQTRLEAGFPPLVSAKPGDSAFSAANFLYSFLPAALGMVLFSLFQSTDTALRILQPWGELAQPDGAAASRCILADYAACLPLQATWAALRNGHWRVAVVSLMALVFIFIPILGGGLLMALTSPAQQVRMYPHMPVFGVLLALLVLYVGCLFLLLPRRRQFGLPHAVDNLASLIDFCTAEDLVEDAAFRSVLSRDDLQTRLGVGRGDGREESVWFFGISAGRDEKRLSVRRMDRYTGKMNSTRLMASMV
;
A
#
# COMPACT_ATOMS: atom_id res chain seq x y z
N MET A 1 -13.23 14.52 -19.42
CA MET A 1 -12.66 15.52 -20.35
C MET A 1 -13.70 16.09 -21.30
N ALA A 2 -14.26 15.31 -22.25
CA ALA A 2 -15.23 15.81 -23.23
C ALA A 2 -16.43 16.56 -22.62
N GLY A 3 -17.02 16.02 -21.55
CA GLY A 3 -18.11 16.69 -20.83
C GLY A 3 -17.72 18.05 -20.23
N LEU A 4 -16.49 18.21 -19.74
CA LEU A 4 -16.00 19.48 -19.19
C LEU A 4 -15.81 20.53 -20.30
N VAL A 5 -15.23 20.11 -21.44
CA VAL A 5 -15.07 20.96 -22.63
C VAL A 5 -16.45 21.42 -23.13
N PHE A 6 -17.40 20.49 -23.23
CA PHE A 6 -18.77 20.81 -23.62
C PHE A 6 -19.40 21.82 -22.66
N CYS A 7 -19.33 21.59 -21.34
CA CYS A 7 -19.91 22.50 -20.35
C CYS A 7 -19.31 23.91 -20.46
N ASN A 8 -17.99 24.04 -20.65
CA ASN A 8 -17.35 25.34 -20.76
C ASN A 8 -17.75 26.07 -22.05
N VAL A 9 -17.63 25.41 -23.21
CA VAL A 9 -17.96 26.00 -24.50
C VAL A 9 -19.45 26.36 -24.60
N TYR A 10 -20.32 25.50 -24.08
CA TYR A 10 -21.76 25.76 -24.04
C TYR A 10 -22.09 26.94 -23.12
N SER A 11 -21.51 26.97 -21.92
CA SER A 11 -21.72 28.05 -20.95
C SER A 11 -21.31 29.42 -21.51
N GLN A 12 -20.24 29.48 -22.32
CA GLN A 12 -19.80 30.72 -22.97
C GLN A 12 -20.75 31.18 -24.08
N LYS A 13 -21.30 30.24 -24.86
CA LYS A 13 -22.19 30.57 -25.99
C LYS A 13 -23.61 30.96 -25.56
N HIS A 14 -24.08 30.47 -24.43
CA HIS A 14 -25.47 30.64 -23.98
C HIS A 14 -25.60 31.36 -22.63
N LEU A 15 -24.55 32.06 -22.18
CA LEU A 15 -24.55 32.85 -20.93
C LEU A 15 -24.98 32.01 -19.70
N GLY A 16 -24.55 30.74 -19.66
CA GLY A 16 -24.89 29.76 -18.63
C GLY A 16 -25.32 28.40 -19.19
N LEU A 17 -25.50 27.44 -18.28
CA LEU A 17 -25.90 26.06 -18.56
C LEU A 17 -27.39 25.85 -18.28
N THR A 18 -27.80 26.07 -17.03
CA THR A 18 -29.18 25.87 -16.58
C THR A 18 -29.55 26.93 -15.54
N PRO A 19 -30.83 27.35 -15.48
CA PRO A 19 -31.29 28.30 -14.49
C PRO A 19 -31.24 27.71 -13.09
N TYR A 20 -30.72 28.49 -12.16
CA TYR A 20 -30.62 28.15 -10.74
C TYR A 20 -32.01 28.27 -10.09
N PRO A 21 -32.51 27.21 -9.43
CA PRO A 21 -33.87 27.16 -8.88
C PRO A 21 -34.04 27.97 -7.59
N GLY A 22 -33.02 28.71 -7.14
CA GLY A 22 -33.07 29.52 -5.93
C GLY A 22 -32.90 28.74 -4.62
N SER A 23 -32.65 27.43 -4.68
CA SER A 23 -32.45 26.56 -3.50
C SER A 23 -31.18 25.72 -3.62
N ILE A 24 -30.42 25.65 -2.52
CA ILE A 24 -29.23 24.78 -2.39
C ILE A 24 -29.64 23.31 -2.24
N TYR A 25 -30.89 23.03 -1.86
CA TYR A 25 -31.40 21.66 -1.67
C TYR A 25 -31.94 21.03 -2.96
N SER A 26 -31.62 21.61 -4.12
CA SER A 26 -32.04 21.09 -5.42
C SER A 26 -31.15 19.94 -5.90
N SER A 27 -31.71 19.03 -6.69
CA SER A 27 -30.95 17.99 -7.39
C SER A 27 -29.85 18.55 -8.29
N GLN A 28 -30.03 19.77 -8.82
CA GLN A 28 -28.99 20.46 -9.59
C GLN A 28 -27.73 20.73 -8.76
N TYR A 29 -27.86 20.96 -7.45
CA TYR A 29 -26.70 21.15 -6.58
C TYR A 29 -25.83 19.89 -6.55
N PHE A 30 -26.46 18.72 -6.42
CA PHE A 30 -25.74 17.44 -6.50
C PHE A 30 -25.04 17.27 -7.84
N VAL A 31 -25.73 17.59 -8.96
CA VAL A 31 -25.19 17.43 -10.32
C VAL A 31 -23.97 18.32 -10.58
N PHE A 32 -23.98 19.58 -10.13
CA PHE A 32 -22.89 20.51 -10.41
C PHE A 32 -21.80 20.52 -9.34
N ARG A 33 -22.15 20.31 -8.07
CA ARG A 33 -21.17 20.38 -6.96
C ARG A 33 -20.61 19.02 -6.57
N ILE A 34 -21.38 17.94 -6.56
CA ILE A 34 -20.93 16.67 -5.96
C ILE A 34 -20.56 15.63 -7.03
N LEU A 35 -21.37 15.47 -8.07
CA LEU A 35 -21.17 14.45 -9.10
C LEU A 35 -19.81 14.54 -9.83
N PRO A 36 -19.30 15.73 -10.25
CA PRO A 36 -18.02 15.82 -10.93
C PRO A 36 -16.85 15.42 -10.02
N GLN A 37 -16.96 15.74 -8.72
CA GLN A 37 -16.00 15.35 -7.69
C GLN A 37 -16.04 13.84 -7.42
N LEU A 38 -17.21 13.21 -7.44
CA LEU A 38 -17.36 11.75 -7.34
C LEU A 38 -16.67 11.02 -8.49
N LEU A 39 -16.91 11.47 -9.72
CA LEU A 39 -16.26 10.90 -10.91
C LEU A 39 -14.73 11.08 -10.84
N ALA A 40 -14.25 12.23 -10.39
CA ALA A 40 -12.82 12.47 -10.17
C ALA A 40 -12.23 11.52 -9.11
N GLY A 41 -12.96 11.24 -8.02
CA GLY A 41 -12.55 10.29 -7.00
C GLY A 41 -12.39 8.86 -7.53
N ILE A 42 -13.32 8.39 -8.38
CA ILE A 42 -13.23 7.07 -9.02
C ILE A 42 -12.00 6.98 -9.93
N ILE A 43 -11.77 8.01 -10.74
CA ILE A 43 -10.61 8.08 -11.65
C ILE A 43 -9.30 8.09 -10.84
N LEU A 44 -9.23 8.89 -9.78
CA LEU A 44 -8.05 8.97 -8.90
C LEU A 44 -7.74 7.63 -8.25
N LEU A 45 -8.74 6.95 -7.68
CA LEU A 45 -8.57 5.63 -7.08
C LEU A 45 -8.06 4.62 -8.11
N TYR A 46 -8.59 4.62 -9.33
CA TYR A 46 -8.14 3.71 -10.37
C TYR A 46 -6.68 3.98 -10.78
N ALA A 47 -6.32 5.26 -10.97
CA ALA A 47 -4.95 5.66 -11.27
C ALA A 47 -3.95 5.25 -10.17
N GLN A 48 -4.31 5.45 -8.90
CA GLN A 48 -3.51 5.01 -7.75
C GLN A 48 -3.30 3.49 -7.74
N ASN A 49 -4.32 2.70 -8.10
CA ASN A 49 -4.20 1.24 -8.20
C ASN A 49 -3.28 0.82 -9.35
N ILE A 50 -3.29 1.52 -10.50
CA ILE A 50 -2.34 1.28 -11.59
C ILE A 50 -0.90 1.53 -11.13
N VAL A 51 -0.65 2.61 -10.38
CA VAL A 51 0.67 2.89 -9.79
C VAL A 51 1.10 1.76 -8.86
N SER A 52 0.21 1.32 -7.95
CA SER A 52 0.48 0.24 -7.01
C SER A 52 0.79 -1.10 -7.71
N ALA A 53 0.03 -1.43 -8.77
CA ALA A 53 0.29 -2.64 -9.56
C ALA A 53 1.61 -2.54 -10.35
N SER A 54 1.91 -1.36 -10.89
CA SER A 54 3.15 -1.12 -11.63
C SER A 54 4.39 -1.21 -10.74
N LEU A 55 4.34 -0.66 -9.51
CA LEU A 55 5.43 -0.80 -8.52
C LEU A 55 5.70 -2.27 -8.15
N ARG A 56 4.65 -3.07 -8.02
CA ARG A 56 4.78 -4.49 -7.68
C ARG A 56 5.50 -5.29 -8.78
N ILE A 57 5.20 -5.00 -10.05
CA ILE A 57 5.72 -5.77 -11.20
C ILE A 57 7.08 -5.24 -11.69
N ALA A 58 7.37 -3.95 -11.51
CA ALA A 58 8.60 -3.30 -11.94
C ALA A 58 9.92 -4.03 -11.55
N PRO A 59 10.13 -4.48 -10.30
CA PRO A 59 11.37 -5.19 -9.94
C PRO A 59 11.52 -6.50 -10.71
N PHE A 60 10.44 -7.25 -10.95
CA PHE A 60 10.49 -8.50 -11.69
C PHE A 60 10.74 -8.27 -13.17
N ALA A 61 10.07 -7.27 -13.76
CA ALA A 61 10.27 -6.91 -15.15
C ALA A 61 11.69 -6.41 -15.43
N SER A 62 12.29 -5.65 -14.50
CA SER A 62 13.70 -5.24 -14.62
C SER A 62 14.68 -6.41 -14.48
N MET A 63 14.44 -7.34 -13.55
CA MET A 63 15.25 -8.56 -13.40
C MET A 63 15.15 -9.54 -14.57
N ALA A 64 14.05 -9.51 -15.33
CA ALA A 64 13.84 -10.37 -16.49
C ALA A 64 14.60 -9.89 -17.75
N LYS A 65 15.10 -8.65 -17.76
CA LYS A 65 15.82 -8.08 -18.89
C LYS A 65 17.17 -8.76 -19.12
N GLU A 66 17.58 -8.81 -20.39
CA GLU A 66 18.86 -9.40 -20.79
C GLU A 66 20.03 -8.50 -20.35
N ASP A 67 19.87 -7.18 -20.50
CA ASP A 67 20.90 -6.20 -20.19
C ASP A 67 21.22 -6.14 -18.68
N PRO A 68 22.48 -6.40 -18.29
CA PRO A 68 22.88 -6.35 -16.89
C PRO A 68 22.82 -4.95 -16.25
N GLN A 69 23.01 -3.89 -17.04
CA GLN A 69 22.96 -2.51 -16.53
C GLN A 69 21.54 -2.11 -16.14
N GLU A 70 20.54 -2.57 -16.88
CA GLU A 70 19.12 -2.30 -16.58
C GLU A 70 18.60 -3.15 -15.41
N ARG A 71 19.31 -4.24 -15.07
CA ARG A 71 19.07 -5.06 -13.87
C ARG A 71 19.65 -4.44 -12.61
N TYR A 72 20.51 -3.44 -12.72
CA TYR A 72 21.17 -2.82 -11.58
C TYR A 72 20.15 -2.31 -10.55
N LEU A 73 20.29 -2.75 -9.30
CA LEU A 73 19.42 -2.40 -8.17
C LEU A 73 17.93 -2.77 -8.33
N ALA A 74 17.58 -3.64 -9.28
CA ALA A 74 16.20 -4.11 -9.48
C ALA A 74 15.58 -4.69 -8.20
N LEU A 75 16.34 -5.49 -7.44
CA LEU A 75 15.95 -6.08 -6.15
C LEU A 75 15.65 -5.05 -5.06
N PHE A 76 16.17 -3.83 -5.18
CA PHE A 76 16.05 -2.75 -4.21
C PHE A 76 14.99 -1.71 -4.58
N GLN A 77 14.25 -1.92 -5.67
CA GLN A 77 13.10 -1.12 -6.02
C GLN A 77 11.98 -1.36 -5.00
N ASN A 78 11.17 -0.32 -4.74
CA ASN A 78 10.06 -0.44 -3.79
C ASN A 78 8.91 -1.24 -4.42
N LEU A 79 8.38 -2.24 -3.73
CA LEU A 79 7.20 -3.00 -4.17
C LEU A 79 5.89 -2.26 -3.91
N TYR A 80 5.89 -1.34 -2.93
CA TYR A 80 4.68 -0.70 -2.44
C TYR A 80 4.77 0.84 -2.49
N PRO A 81 3.63 1.53 -2.71
CA PRO A 81 3.56 2.98 -2.61
C PRO A 81 3.78 3.44 -1.16
N LYS A 82 4.73 4.35 -0.92
CA LYS A 82 5.00 4.87 0.44
C LYS A 82 3.93 5.86 0.93
N SER A 83 3.56 6.81 0.07
CA SER A 83 2.53 7.82 0.33
C SER A 83 2.08 8.46 -0.98
N PHE A 84 0.83 8.90 -1.06
CA PHE A 84 0.32 9.71 -2.17
C PHE A 84 0.35 11.21 -1.88
N LEU A 85 0.89 11.64 -0.73
CA LEU A 85 1.11 13.06 -0.42
C LEU A 85 2.21 13.68 -1.26
N LEU A 86 3.28 12.93 -1.48
CA LEU A 86 4.44 13.34 -2.27
C LEU A 86 4.42 12.59 -3.61
N PRO A 87 4.98 13.18 -4.68
CA PRO A 87 5.10 12.49 -5.96
C PRO A 87 5.94 11.23 -5.78
N GLN A 88 5.41 10.10 -6.25
CA GLN A 88 6.12 8.83 -6.18
C GLN A 88 7.16 8.76 -7.28
N LEU A 89 8.41 9.00 -6.92
CA LEU A 89 9.57 8.78 -7.78
C LEU A 89 9.79 7.26 -7.92
N MET A 90 9.08 6.64 -8.85
CA MET A 90 9.24 5.22 -9.18
C MET A 90 10.65 5.03 -9.77
N SER A 91 11.46 4.18 -9.15
CA SER A 91 12.80 3.84 -9.64
C SER A 91 12.67 2.90 -10.84
N GLY A 92 13.34 3.21 -11.95
CA GLY A 92 13.31 2.42 -13.17
C GLY A 92 13.12 3.27 -14.42
N SER A 93 12.26 2.80 -15.34
CA SER A 93 12.01 3.45 -16.62
C SER A 93 11.26 4.78 -16.46
N TRP A 94 11.55 5.74 -17.34
CA TRP A 94 10.97 7.09 -17.25
C TRP A 94 9.44 7.09 -17.42
N GLN A 95 8.88 6.11 -18.13
CA GLN A 95 7.44 5.96 -18.35
C GLN A 95 6.70 5.75 -17.03
N LEU A 96 7.25 4.92 -16.13
CA LEU A 96 6.70 4.69 -14.80
C LEU A 96 6.74 5.99 -13.98
N TRP A 97 7.86 6.70 -14.02
CA TRP A 97 8.03 7.96 -13.32
C TRP A 97 7.02 9.03 -13.76
N VAL A 98 6.88 9.24 -15.07
CA VAL A 98 5.97 10.25 -15.63
C VAL A 98 4.51 9.93 -15.27
N PHE A 99 4.11 8.66 -15.33
CA PHE A 99 2.76 8.25 -14.90
C PHE A 99 2.53 8.43 -13.39
N GLY A 100 3.53 8.13 -12.56
CA GLY A 100 3.48 8.36 -11.11
C GLY A 100 3.30 9.83 -10.75
N VAL A 101 4.02 10.73 -11.42
CA VAL A 101 3.88 12.19 -11.25
C VAL A 101 2.51 12.68 -11.74
N SER A 102 2.04 12.19 -12.89
CA SER A 102 0.71 12.55 -13.41
C SER A 102 -0.41 12.09 -12.46
N THR A 103 -0.30 10.89 -11.89
CA THR A 103 -1.23 10.39 -10.87
C THR A 103 -1.18 11.24 -9.60
N TRP A 104 -0.01 11.72 -9.18
CA TRP A 104 0.10 12.64 -8.06
C TRP A 104 -0.56 14.01 -8.34
N LEU A 105 -0.42 14.55 -9.54
CA LEU A 105 -1.09 15.79 -9.94
C LEU A 105 -2.62 15.65 -9.89
N MET A 106 -3.16 14.44 -10.09
CA MET A 106 -4.60 14.18 -9.97
C MET A 106 -5.16 14.36 -8.56
N ASN A 107 -4.32 14.46 -7.51
CA ASN A 107 -4.79 14.87 -6.18
C ASN A 107 -5.44 16.27 -6.18
N PHE A 108 -5.07 17.14 -7.13
CA PHE A 108 -5.69 18.47 -7.29
C PHE A 108 -7.00 18.43 -8.08
N ALA A 109 -7.36 17.31 -8.70
CA ALA A 109 -8.56 17.23 -9.53
C ALA A 109 -9.84 17.36 -8.70
N ILE A 110 -9.95 16.70 -7.54
CA ILE A 110 -11.15 16.82 -6.68
C ILE A 110 -11.32 18.27 -6.17
N PRO A 111 -10.29 18.93 -5.59
CA PRO A 111 -10.39 20.33 -5.21
C PRO A 111 -10.74 21.26 -6.37
N LEU A 112 -10.15 21.09 -7.56
CA LEU A 112 -10.49 21.91 -8.72
C LEU A 112 -11.92 21.66 -9.22
N GLN A 113 -12.38 20.40 -9.23
CA GLN A 113 -13.77 20.05 -9.60
C GLN A 113 -14.79 20.72 -8.67
N SER A 114 -14.47 20.86 -7.37
CA SER A 114 -15.35 21.54 -6.42
C SER A 114 -15.64 23.01 -6.77
N ALA A 115 -14.68 23.66 -7.44
CA ALA A 115 -14.73 25.05 -7.84
C ALA A 115 -15.07 25.25 -9.33
N ALA A 116 -15.31 24.17 -10.08
CA ALA A 116 -15.51 24.22 -11.53
C ALA A 116 -16.82 24.90 -11.93
N PHE A 117 -17.86 24.83 -11.08
CA PHE A 117 -19.19 25.38 -11.37
C PHE A 117 -19.56 26.47 -10.35
N THR A 118 -19.99 27.62 -10.87
CA THR A 118 -20.39 28.83 -10.13
C THR A 118 -21.79 29.24 -10.58
N CYS A 119 -22.47 30.08 -9.80
CA CYS A 119 -23.69 30.75 -10.25
C CYS A 119 -23.33 32.18 -10.68
N VAL A 120 -23.73 32.56 -11.89
CA VAL A 120 -23.56 33.90 -12.45
C VAL A 120 -24.94 34.50 -12.65
N TYR A 121 -25.05 35.80 -12.39
CA TYR A 121 -26.27 36.55 -12.65
C TYR A 121 -26.26 37.05 -14.09
N THR A 122 -27.31 36.75 -14.85
CA THR A 122 -27.44 37.16 -16.26
C THR A 122 -28.48 38.27 -16.37
N ASP A 123 -28.03 39.47 -16.74
CA ASP A 123 -28.86 40.67 -16.83
C ASP A 123 -30.02 40.53 -17.84
N ASP A 124 -29.83 39.75 -18.92
CA ASP A 124 -30.83 39.56 -19.98
C ASP A 124 -32.10 38.79 -19.54
N ALA A 125 -32.02 38.01 -18.45
CA ALA A 125 -33.08 37.11 -18.02
C ALA A 125 -33.51 37.30 -16.56
N ASP A 126 -32.94 38.29 -15.86
CA ASP A 126 -33.09 38.55 -14.41
C ASP A 126 -33.02 37.26 -13.56
N ARG A 127 -32.12 36.34 -13.94
CA ARG A 127 -32.04 35.00 -13.37
C ARG A 127 -30.59 34.59 -13.15
N TRP A 128 -30.39 33.83 -12.07
CA TRP A 128 -29.12 33.18 -11.79
C TRP A 128 -29.00 31.92 -12.64
N ASN A 129 -27.89 31.76 -13.35
CA ASN A 129 -27.60 30.58 -14.14
C ASN A 129 -26.34 29.89 -13.61
N TRP A 130 -26.32 28.55 -13.65
CA TRP A 130 -25.09 27.79 -13.46
C TRP A 130 -24.14 28.06 -14.62
N ALA A 131 -22.90 28.41 -14.33
CA ALA A 131 -21.85 28.63 -15.31
C ALA A 131 -20.60 27.84 -14.92
N ALA A 132 -19.81 27.48 -15.92
CA ALA A 132 -18.54 26.81 -15.71
C ALA A 132 -17.42 27.86 -15.67
N SER A 133 -16.52 27.76 -14.68
CA SER A 133 -15.37 28.65 -14.60
C SER A 133 -14.32 28.24 -15.63
N GLU A 134 -14.03 29.15 -16.57
CA GLU A 134 -13.18 28.86 -17.71
C GLU A 134 -11.77 28.39 -17.31
N ALA A 135 -11.11 29.13 -16.41
CA ALA A 135 -9.76 28.82 -15.97
C ALA A 135 -9.69 27.47 -15.23
N VAL A 136 -10.67 27.17 -14.37
CA VAL A 136 -10.70 25.92 -13.60
C VAL A 136 -11.01 24.73 -14.51
N VAL A 137 -11.90 24.90 -15.49
CA VAL A 137 -12.23 23.82 -16.42
C VAL A 137 -11.07 23.49 -17.35
N TRP A 138 -10.38 24.48 -17.92
CA TRP A 138 -9.23 24.23 -18.80
C TRP A 138 -8.05 23.60 -18.06
N THR A 139 -7.78 24.01 -16.82
CA THR A 139 -6.76 23.36 -15.98
C THR A 139 -7.13 21.90 -15.69
N LEU A 140 -8.39 21.60 -15.38
CA LEU A 140 -8.88 20.23 -15.23
C LEU A 140 -8.74 19.41 -16.53
N VAL A 141 -9.10 19.99 -17.68
CA VAL A 141 -8.95 19.34 -18.98
C VAL A 141 -7.48 19.01 -19.25
N ALA A 142 -6.56 19.93 -18.98
CA ALA A 142 -5.12 19.69 -19.09
C ALA A 142 -4.67 18.53 -18.18
N LEU A 143 -5.07 18.53 -16.89
CA LEU A 143 -4.75 17.44 -15.97
C LEU A 143 -5.24 16.08 -16.48
N TYR A 144 -6.50 15.97 -16.89
CA TYR A 144 -7.03 14.72 -17.45
C TYR A 144 -6.36 14.31 -18.76
N ALA A 145 -5.99 15.27 -19.62
CA ALA A 145 -5.25 14.98 -20.85
C ALA A 145 -3.85 14.43 -20.52
N THR A 146 -3.14 15.02 -19.56
CA THR A 146 -1.84 14.49 -19.12
C THR A 146 -1.96 13.07 -18.55
N LEU A 147 -2.98 12.81 -17.73
CA LEU A 147 -3.23 11.47 -17.20
C LEU A 147 -3.51 10.47 -18.33
N LEU A 148 -4.35 10.85 -19.30
CA LEU A 148 -4.68 9.98 -20.43
C LEU A 148 -3.44 9.65 -21.27
N ILE A 149 -2.66 10.66 -21.65
CA ILE A 149 -1.44 10.48 -22.46
C ILE A 149 -0.45 9.57 -21.74
N THR A 150 -0.19 9.83 -20.45
CA THR A 150 0.76 9.04 -19.67
C THR A 150 0.26 7.62 -19.42
N THR A 151 -1.06 7.41 -19.28
CA THR A 151 -1.66 6.08 -19.23
C THR A 151 -1.43 5.32 -20.54
N CYS A 152 -1.64 5.97 -21.69
CA CYS A 152 -1.37 5.36 -23.00
C CYS A 152 0.11 4.99 -23.18
N VAL A 153 1.03 5.87 -22.76
CA VAL A 153 2.48 5.59 -22.79
C VAL A 153 2.85 4.42 -21.88
N LEU A 154 2.25 4.34 -20.68
CA LEU A 154 2.48 3.23 -19.77
C LEU A 154 1.91 1.92 -20.32
N MET A 155 0.74 1.98 -20.96
CA MET A 155 0.09 0.84 -21.58
C MET A 155 0.94 0.28 -22.74
N THR A 156 1.45 1.14 -23.62
CA THR A 156 2.35 0.71 -24.72
C THR A 156 3.66 0.16 -24.20
N PHE A 157 4.20 0.73 -23.11
CA PHE A 157 5.37 0.18 -22.43
C PHE A 157 5.12 -1.26 -21.96
N TRP A 158 4.02 -1.54 -21.24
CA TRP A 158 3.76 -2.89 -20.73
C TRP A 158 3.43 -3.91 -21.82
N PHE A 159 2.81 -3.52 -22.93
CA PHE A 159 2.60 -4.44 -24.06
C PHE A 159 3.89 -4.88 -24.75
N GLY A 160 4.95 -4.07 -24.69
CA GLY A 160 6.23 -4.37 -25.32
C GLY A 160 7.23 -5.11 -24.45
N HIS A 161 6.93 -5.36 -23.16
CA HIS A 161 7.89 -5.89 -22.21
C HIS A 161 7.43 -7.21 -21.57
N TRP A 162 8.37 -8.14 -21.44
CA TRP A 162 8.18 -9.40 -20.71
C TRP A 162 8.49 -9.19 -19.23
N THR A 163 7.59 -9.61 -18.34
CA THR A 163 7.76 -9.49 -16.88
C THR A 163 8.60 -10.62 -16.28
N GLY A 164 8.78 -11.72 -17.02
CA GLY A 164 9.52 -12.91 -16.57
C GLY A 164 8.82 -13.73 -15.49
N LEU A 165 7.63 -13.34 -15.04
CA LEU A 165 6.84 -14.06 -14.02
C LEU A 165 5.90 -15.09 -14.66
N ILE A 166 5.77 -16.26 -14.02
CA ILE A 166 4.80 -17.30 -14.43
C ILE A 166 3.37 -16.85 -14.07
N TRP A 167 3.19 -16.24 -12.88
CA TRP A 167 1.94 -15.64 -12.43
C TRP A 167 2.20 -14.35 -11.63
N ASP A 168 1.14 -13.57 -11.38
CA ASP A 168 1.23 -12.31 -10.63
C ASP A 168 1.62 -12.57 -9.16
N ALA A 169 2.83 -12.15 -8.78
CA ALA A 169 3.36 -12.32 -7.43
C ALA A 169 2.72 -11.31 -6.47
N ARG A 170 1.75 -11.76 -5.65
CA ARG A 170 0.95 -10.89 -4.77
C ARG A 170 1.19 -11.09 -3.28
N SER A 171 1.55 -12.31 -2.90
CA SER A 171 1.74 -12.74 -1.51
C SER A 171 3.15 -13.28 -1.28
N LEU A 172 3.52 -13.52 -0.01
CA LEU A 172 4.81 -14.13 0.32
C LEU A 172 4.93 -15.53 -0.30
N ALA A 173 3.83 -16.30 -0.30
CA ALA A 173 3.76 -17.63 -0.88
C ALA A 173 4.03 -17.63 -2.38
N ASP A 174 3.74 -16.55 -3.10
CA ASP A 174 4.07 -16.43 -4.53
C ASP A 174 5.56 -16.16 -4.78
N LEU A 175 6.28 -15.60 -3.79
CA LEU A 175 7.70 -15.28 -3.89
C LEU A 175 8.59 -16.48 -3.53
N ILE A 176 8.18 -17.31 -2.57
CA ILE A 176 8.98 -18.44 -2.08
C ILE A 176 9.35 -19.44 -3.21
N PRO A 177 8.46 -19.80 -4.15
CA PRO A 177 8.81 -20.65 -5.29
C PRO A 177 9.95 -20.10 -6.15
N LEU A 178 10.09 -18.78 -6.26
CA LEU A 178 11.18 -18.13 -7.02
C LEU A 178 12.55 -18.30 -6.33
N LEU A 179 12.56 -18.70 -5.05
CA LEU A 179 13.76 -18.91 -4.23
C LEU A 179 14.23 -20.36 -4.22
N ASN A 180 13.42 -21.29 -4.75
CA ASN A 180 13.71 -22.71 -4.73
C ASN A 180 14.79 -23.12 -5.73
N ARG A 181 15.95 -23.61 -5.26
CA ARG A 181 17.17 -23.89 -6.07
C ARG A 181 17.89 -22.65 -6.57
N THR A 182 17.75 -21.53 -5.86
CA THR A 182 18.55 -20.34 -6.14
C THR A 182 19.99 -20.52 -5.65
N ASN A 183 20.95 -20.06 -6.45
CA ASN A 183 22.36 -20.01 -6.08
C ASN A 183 22.76 -18.70 -5.37
N THR A 184 21.82 -17.77 -5.23
CA THR A 184 22.06 -16.45 -4.61
C THR A 184 21.70 -16.42 -3.13
N LEU A 185 21.04 -17.47 -2.62
CA LEU A 185 20.47 -17.53 -1.27
C LEU A 185 21.55 -17.32 -0.19
N GLY A 186 22.73 -17.92 -0.36
CA GLY A 186 23.84 -17.85 0.58
C GLY A 186 24.26 -16.42 0.92
N SER A 187 24.13 -15.50 -0.02
CA SER A 187 24.57 -14.10 0.15
C SER A 187 23.53 -13.21 0.83
N TYR A 188 22.27 -13.64 0.90
CA TYR A 188 21.26 -12.98 1.74
C TYR A 188 21.31 -13.46 3.19
N ARG A 189 22.08 -14.53 3.48
CA ARG A 189 22.20 -15.06 4.85
C ARG A 189 23.08 -14.15 5.70
N HIS A 190 22.46 -13.30 6.49
CA HIS A 190 23.16 -12.54 7.52
C HIS A 190 23.76 -13.48 8.59
N LYS A 191 25.00 -13.19 9.03
CA LYS A 191 25.72 -14.00 10.03
C LYS A 191 25.31 -13.57 11.44
N GLY A 192 24.03 -13.74 11.76
CA GLY A 192 23.51 -13.74 13.13
C GLY A 192 22.83 -12.45 13.61
N PRO A 193 22.27 -12.47 14.85
CA PRO A 193 21.35 -11.46 15.36
C PRO A 193 22.01 -10.12 15.79
N TYR A 194 23.34 -10.02 15.76
CA TYR A 194 24.09 -8.84 16.19
C TYR A 194 24.62 -7.96 15.05
N GLU A 195 24.48 -8.39 13.79
CA GLU A 195 24.76 -7.53 12.61
C GLU A 195 23.62 -6.53 12.42
N ARG A 196 23.64 -5.51 13.28
CA ARG A 196 22.74 -4.38 13.30
C ARG A 196 22.73 -3.69 11.94
N SER A 197 21.62 -3.83 11.19
CA SER A 197 21.15 -2.91 10.14
C SER A 197 22.28 -2.34 9.27
N ARG A 198 23.20 -3.17 8.79
CA ARG A 198 24.01 -2.74 7.63
C ARG A 198 23.05 -2.65 6.46
N ASP A 199 23.18 -1.58 5.68
CA ASP A 199 22.36 -1.42 4.49
C ASP A 199 22.60 -2.63 3.60
N CYS A 200 21.65 -3.57 3.55
CA CYS A 200 21.64 -4.70 2.60
C CYS A 200 21.89 -4.19 1.16
N ARG A 201 21.46 -2.95 0.88
CA ARG A 201 21.77 -2.21 -0.34
C ARG A 201 23.26 -1.92 -0.55
N ALA A 202 24.01 -1.60 0.50
CA ALA A 202 25.44 -1.33 0.41
C ALA A 202 26.26 -2.62 0.20
N GLU A 203 25.87 -3.72 0.85
CA GLU A 203 26.56 -5.02 0.73
C GLU A 203 26.26 -5.72 -0.59
N LEU A 204 25.03 -5.65 -1.08
CA LEU A 204 24.64 -6.24 -2.36
C LEU A 204 24.72 -5.25 -3.54
N ARG A 205 25.30 -4.05 -3.34
CA ARG A 205 25.43 -3.01 -4.39
C ARG A 205 26.23 -3.49 -5.59
N GLU A 206 27.17 -4.42 -5.36
CA GLU A 206 28.07 -4.94 -6.40
C GLU A 206 27.43 -6.08 -7.22
N ARG A 207 26.19 -6.48 -6.91
CA ARG A 207 25.47 -7.57 -7.59
C ARG A 207 24.51 -7.03 -8.65
N TRP A 208 25.07 -6.62 -9.77
CA TRP A 208 24.34 -6.16 -10.96
C TRP A 208 23.85 -7.30 -11.86
N PHE A 209 24.13 -8.55 -11.51
CA PHE A 209 23.96 -9.72 -12.38
C PHE A 209 22.80 -10.67 -12.01
N ASP A 210 22.07 -10.41 -10.92
CA ASP A 210 20.93 -11.26 -10.53
C ASP A 210 19.83 -11.18 -11.60
N ARG A 211 19.31 -12.34 -12.02
CA ARG A 211 18.35 -12.49 -13.12
C ARG A 211 17.18 -13.37 -12.71
N LEU A 212 15.97 -12.94 -13.08
CA LEU A 212 14.79 -13.77 -13.05
C LEU A 212 14.65 -14.50 -14.39
N GLY A 213 14.56 -15.82 -14.37
CA GLY A 213 14.39 -16.59 -15.60
C GLY A 213 14.37 -18.09 -15.40
N TYR A 214 14.40 -18.79 -16.52
CA TYR A 214 14.55 -20.24 -16.56
C TYR A 214 16.03 -20.61 -16.57
N TRP A 215 16.39 -21.53 -15.68
CA TRP A 215 17.75 -22.03 -15.50
C TRP A 215 17.81 -23.52 -15.81
N GLN A 216 18.97 -23.95 -16.29
CA GLN A 216 19.28 -25.33 -16.59
C GLN A 216 20.72 -25.60 -16.17
N THR A 217 20.96 -26.67 -15.41
CA THR A 217 22.33 -27.15 -15.13
C THR A 217 22.86 -27.91 -16.33
N GLU A 218 24.15 -27.78 -16.62
CA GLU A 218 24.86 -28.61 -17.61
C GLU A 218 25.10 -30.05 -17.13
N ASP A 219 24.98 -30.31 -15.82
CA ASP A 219 25.21 -31.63 -15.23
C ASP A 219 24.20 -32.69 -15.70
N MET A 220 24.73 -33.77 -16.28
CA MET A 220 23.99 -34.86 -16.91
C MET A 220 22.97 -35.57 -15.99
N THR A 221 23.13 -35.48 -14.67
CA THR A 221 22.32 -36.19 -13.66
C THR A 221 21.11 -35.40 -13.16
N THR A 222 21.12 -34.06 -13.27
CA THR A 222 20.07 -33.16 -12.77
C THR A 222 19.46 -32.38 -13.92
N ARG A 223 19.01 -33.09 -14.96
CA ARG A 223 18.39 -32.51 -16.15
C ARG A 223 16.98 -32.00 -15.83
N GLY A 224 16.89 -30.79 -15.33
CA GLY A 224 15.62 -30.11 -15.06
C GLY A 224 15.70 -28.65 -15.44
N ILE A 225 14.62 -28.11 -16.01
CA ILE A 225 14.44 -26.67 -16.18
C ILE A 225 13.67 -26.18 -14.95
N TRP A 226 14.13 -25.13 -14.29
CA TRP A 226 13.42 -24.52 -13.18
C TRP A 226 13.41 -22.98 -13.31
N HIS A 227 12.41 -22.35 -12.68
CA HIS A 227 12.19 -20.90 -12.76
C HIS A 227 12.52 -20.25 -11.42
N THR A 228 13.56 -19.41 -11.41
CA THR A 228 14.12 -18.83 -10.17
C THR A 228 14.84 -17.52 -10.38
N ILE A 229 15.10 -16.81 -9.29
CA ILE A 229 16.05 -15.70 -9.22
C ILE A 229 17.47 -16.26 -9.02
N GLY A 230 18.32 -16.18 -10.04
CA GLY A 230 19.68 -16.74 -9.98
C GLY A 230 20.71 -15.82 -10.60
N THR A 231 21.97 -16.22 -10.51
CA THR A 231 23.09 -15.56 -11.19
C THR A 231 23.90 -16.57 -12.00
N SER A 232 24.41 -16.15 -13.16
CA SER A 232 25.40 -16.93 -13.91
C SER A 232 26.85 -16.59 -13.53
N ALA A 233 27.06 -15.56 -12.70
CA ALA A 233 28.38 -14.99 -12.40
C ALA A 233 29.00 -15.51 -11.10
N MET A 234 28.26 -16.21 -10.24
CA MET A 234 28.82 -16.86 -9.06
C MET A 234 29.24 -18.30 -9.36
N LEU A 235 30.45 -18.66 -8.92
CA LEU A 235 30.81 -20.06 -8.72
C LEU A 235 29.86 -20.67 -7.67
N PRO A 236 29.46 -21.95 -7.81
CA PRO A 236 28.66 -22.63 -6.79
C PRO A 236 29.37 -22.58 -5.43
N ASP A 237 28.62 -22.23 -4.38
CA ASP A 237 29.05 -21.99 -3.00
C ASP A 237 30.36 -22.70 -2.60
N GLN A 238 31.50 -22.01 -2.72
CA GLN A 238 32.74 -22.45 -2.10
C GLN A 238 32.66 -22.36 -0.57
N ASP A 239 31.68 -21.67 0.00
CA ASP A 239 31.50 -21.54 1.46
C ASP A 239 31.02 -22.84 2.14
N ALA A 240 30.43 -23.79 1.39
CA ALA A 240 30.17 -25.13 1.92
C ALA A 240 31.45 -26.01 1.96
N ALA A 241 32.47 -25.67 1.17
CA ALA A 241 33.75 -26.37 1.10
C ALA A 241 34.88 -25.63 1.85
N ALA A 242 34.76 -24.33 2.09
CA ALA A 242 35.75 -23.50 2.78
C ALA A 242 35.82 -23.77 4.29
N ASP A 243 34.76 -24.33 4.88
CA ASP A 243 34.81 -24.88 6.25
C ASP A 243 35.64 -26.18 6.35
N ILE A 244 36.11 -26.74 5.23
CA ILE A 244 36.86 -28.01 5.19
C ILE A 244 38.34 -27.81 4.79
N SER A 245 38.77 -26.65 4.31
CA SER A 245 40.13 -26.55 3.75
C SER A 245 40.82 -25.17 3.84
N PHE A 246 41.00 -24.63 5.05
CA PHE A 246 42.20 -23.87 5.41
C PHE A 246 42.51 -24.06 6.90
N GLY A 247 43.61 -24.77 7.16
CA GLY A 247 43.93 -25.39 8.44
C GLY A 247 44.82 -24.58 9.38
N GLY A 248 45.14 -25.23 10.50
CA GLY A 248 46.42 -25.05 11.20
C GLY A 248 46.36 -24.36 12.55
N GLY A 249 46.26 -25.18 13.60
CA GLY A 249 47.05 -25.00 14.82
C GLY A 249 46.77 -23.79 15.70
N HIS A 250 45.72 -23.87 16.53
CA HIS A 250 45.80 -23.41 17.92
C HIS A 250 44.90 -24.30 18.78
N GLU A 251 45.49 -24.95 19.77
CA GLU A 251 44.80 -25.73 20.79
C GLU A 251 43.80 -24.84 21.53
N ALA A 252 42.51 -25.04 21.30
CA ALA A 252 41.47 -24.62 22.22
C ALA A 252 40.92 -25.89 22.89
N ARG A 253 41.25 -26.03 24.18
CA ARG A 253 40.76 -27.06 25.10
C ARG A 253 39.24 -27.28 24.95
N PRO A 254 38.74 -28.51 25.14
CA PRO A 254 37.30 -28.74 25.23
C PRO A 254 36.84 -28.31 26.62
N GLU A 255 36.36 -27.07 26.76
CA GLU A 255 35.51 -26.78 27.90
C GLU A 255 34.16 -27.49 27.68
N ARG A 256 34.03 -28.62 28.37
CA ARG A 256 32.75 -29.23 28.74
C ARG A 256 31.92 -28.20 29.52
N GLY A 257 31.21 -27.35 28.80
CA GLY A 257 30.07 -26.59 29.31
C GLY A 257 28.82 -27.41 29.07
N SER A 258 28.44 -28.19 30.08
CA SER A 258 27.16 -28.90 30.14
C SER A 258 25.97 -27.98 29.86
N ASN A 259 25.04 -28.50 29.07
CA ASN A 259 23.66 -28.05 28.94
C ASN A 259 23.10 -27.49 30.26
N GLU A 260 22.53 -26.29 30.20
CA GLU A 260 21.20 -25.99 30.75
C GLU A 260 20.61 -24.77 30.03
N LEU A 261 19.94 -25.02 28.91
CA LEU A 261 18.77 -24.22 28.53
C LEU A 261 17.68 -25.14 27.97
N SER A 262 17.38 -26.21 28.70
CA SER A 262 16.16 -27.01 28.54
C SER A 262 15.00 -26.35 29.29
N VAL A 263 14.79 -25.06 29.01
CA VAL A 263 13.65 -24.31 29.55
C VAL A 263 12.87 -23.73 28.38
N GLY A 264 11.82 -24.45 28.00
CA GLY A 264 10.70 -23.91 27.25
C GLY A 264 10.71 -24.15 25.74
N SER A 265 10.39 -25.38 25.32
CA SER A 265 9.91 -25.71 23.97
C SER A 265 8.62 -24.94 23.55
N HIS A 266 8.08 -24.08 24.43
CA HIS A 266 6.93 -23.22 24.19
C HIS A 266 7.29 -21.75 23.92
N LEU A 267 8.59 -21.40 23.84
CA LEU A 267 9.03 -20.01 23.69
C LEU A 267 9.48 -19.64 22.27
N THR A 268 9.57 -20.60 21.34
CA THR A 268 10.15 -20.42 19.99
C THR A 268 9.39 -19.48 19.05
N GLY A 269 8.17 -19.05 19.42
CA GLY A 269 7.37 -18.09 18.66
C GLY A 269 6.93 -16.86 19.45
N SER A 270 7.43 -16.64 20.67
CA SER A 270 6.88 -15.56 21.49
C SER A 270 7.24 -14.18 20.92
N PRO A 271 6.28 -13.22 20.81
CA PRO A 271 6.60 -11.82 20.52
C PRO A 271 7.57 -11.23 21.55
N ALA A 272 7.69 -11.84 22.74
CA ALA A 272 8.68 -11.49 23.75
C ALA A 272 10.13 -11.77 23.32
N LEU A 273 10.39 -12.75 22.44
CA LEU A 273 11.73 -13.04 21.89
C LEU A 273 12.11 -12.03 20.79
N LEU A 274 11.14 -11.64 19.93
CA LEU A 274 11.27 -10.51 19.01
C LEU A 274 11.46 -9.17 19.74
N GLU A 275 10.79 -8.96 20.88
CA GLU A 275 11.00 -7.80 21.77
C GLU A 275 12.37 -7.88 22.48
N LEU A 276 12.81 -9.05 22.97
CA LEU A 276 14.14 -9.25 23.57
C LEU A 276 15.27 -9.00 22.56
N GLN A 277 15.02 -9.32 21.28
CA GLN A 277 15.98 -9.19 20.19
C GLN A 277 15.88 -7.86 19.43
N GLY A 278 15.04 -6.92 19.89
CA GLY A 278 15.04 -5.55 19.39
C GLY A 278 14.39 -5.35 18.01
N ALA A 279 13.32 -6.08 17.70
CA ALA A 279 12.45 -5.78 16.55
C ALA A 279 11.91 -4.35 16.64
N ARG A 280 12.48 -3.43 15.86
CA ARG A 280 12.30 -1.98 16.04
C ARG A 280 11.76 -1.28 14.80
N TYR A 281 11.66 -1.98 13.66
CA TYR A 281 11.13 -1.37 12.45
C TYR A 281 9.61 -1.42 12.45
N MET A 282 9.03 -0.23 12.40
CA MET A 282 7.63 0.01 12.11
C MET A 282 7.55 1.24 11.19
N PRO A 283 6.70 1.22 10.14
CA PRO A 283 6.49 2.36 9.27
C PRO A 283 6.14 3.61 10.07
N TRP A 284 6.63 4.77 9.64
CA TRP A 284 6.51 6.03 10.37
C TRP A 284 5.07 6.34 10.79
N CYS A 285 4.09 6.06 9.93
CA CYS A 285 2.67 6.30 10.17
C CYS A 285 2.05 5.43 11.28
N LEU A 286 2.63 4.27 11.61
CA LEU A 286 2.11 3.35 12.62
C LEU A 286 2.90 3.36 13.93
N ARG A 287 4.06 4.04 13.97
CA ARG A 287 4.88 4.20 15.19
C ARG A 287 4.07 4.83 16.32
N ASP A 288 4.50 4.59 17.55
CA ASP A 288 3.80 5.04 18.75
C ASP A 288 3.55 6.54 18.77
N VAL A 289 4.63 7.34 18.72
CA VAL A 289 4.54 8.81 18.81
C VAL A 289 3.78 9.42 17.63
N PRO A 290 4.12 9.14 16.35
CA PRO A 290 3.43 9.74 15.22
C PRO A 290 1.94 9.41 15.16
N LEU A 291 1.54 8.15 15.43
CA LEU A 291 0.13 7.76 15.36
C LEU A 291 -0.70 8.38 16.49
N VAL A 292 -0.16 8.41 17.72
CA VAL A 292 -0.85 9.06 18.85
C VAL A 292 -0.98 10.55 18.60
N MET A 293 0.08 11.22 18.16
CA MET A 293 0.02 12.64 17.78
C MET A 293 -0.98 12.87 16.65
N PHE A 294 -1.02 11.98 15.65
CA PHE A 294 -1.97 12.10 14.55
C PHE A 294 -3.42 11.97 15.02
N ALA A 295 -3.73 11.00 15.88
CA ALA A 295 -5.05 10.83 16.48
C ALA A 295 -5.45 12.03 17.37
N LEU A 296 -4.52 12.55 18.18
CA LEU A 296 -4.78 13.68 19.07
C LEU A 296 -4.97 14.99 18.30
N VAL A 297 -4.15 15.26 17.27
CA VAL A 297 -4.26 16.46 16.44
C VAL A 297 -5.53 16.43 15.60
N THR A 298 -5.87 15.30 14.98
CA THR A 298 -7.12 15.18 14.20
C THR A 298 -8.35 15.23 15.10
N GLY A 299 -8.29 14.61 16.29
CA GLY A 299 -9.33 14.68 17.30
C GLY A 299 -9.54 16.09 17.85
N SER A 300 -8.47 16.85 18.11
CA SER A 300 -8.56 18.23 18.58
C SER A 300 -9.07 19.18 17.50
N LEU A 301 -8.67 18.98 16.23
CA LEU A 301 -9.22 19.72 15.09
C LEU A 301 -10.71 19.43 14.90
N LEU A 302 -11.14 18.18 15.06
CA LEU A 302 -12.57 17.81 15.03
C LEU A 302 -13.34 18.46 16.17
N LEU A 303 -12.80 18.45 17.39
CA LEU A 303 -13.42 19.11 18.53
C LEU A 303 -13.51 20.62 18.33
N ALA A 304 -12.47 21.25 17.78
CA ALA A 304 -12.49 22.67 17.43
C ALA A 304 -13.55 22.97 16.36
N LEU A 305 -13.63 22.15 15.31
CA LEU A 305 -14.66 22.28 14.27
C LEU A 305 -16.08 22.14 14.85
N LEU A 306 -16.32 21.14 15.70
CA LEU A 306 -17.60 20.97 16.40
C LEU A 306 -17.93 22.19 17.25
N THR A 307 -16.96 22.67 18.03
CA THR A 307 -17.14 23.81 18.93
C THR A 307 -17.51 25.06 18.14
N VAL A 308 -16.75 25.40 17.09
CA VAL A 308 -17.04 26.55 16.20
C VAL A 308 -18.38 26.40 15.49
N SER A 309 -18.74 25.18 15.08
CA SER A 309 -19.97 24.96 14.30
C SER A 309 -21.25 25.09 15.14
N PHE A 310 -21.21 24.69 16.41
CA PHE A 310 -22.38 24.67 17.29
C PHE A 310 -22.45 25.82 18.31
N LEU A 311 -21.38 26.61 18.44
CA LEU A 311 -21.37 27.82 19.27
C LEU A 311 -22.43 28.84 18.79
N PRO A 312 -23.26 29.42 19.68
CA PRO A 312 -24.33 30.36 19.31
C PRO A 312 -23.83 31.59 18.53
N GLN A 313 -22.60 32.03 18.79
CA GLN A 313 -21.98 33.20 18.18
C GLN A 313 -21.45 32.95 16.75
N THR A 314 -21.14 31.69 16.41
CA THR A 314 -20.50 31.30 15.15
C THR A 314 -21.32 30.26 14.37
N ARG A 315 -22.63 30.17 14.65
CA ARG A 315 -23.52 29.20 13.99
C ARG A 315 -23.38 29.30 12.48
N LEU A 316 -22.88 28.23 11.87
CA LEU A 316 -22.69 28.14 10.42
C LEU A 316 -24.01 28.29 9.65
N GLU A 317 -25.16 28.01 10.28
CA GLU A 317 -26.50 28.23 9.71
C GLU A 317 -26.78 29.68 9.31
N ALA A 318 -26.24 30.65 10.04
CA ALA A 318 -26.46 32.08 9.75
C ALA A 318 -25.70 32.57 8.50
N GLY A 319 -24.80 31.72 7.98
CA GLY A 319 -23.83 32.06 6.96
C GLY A 319 -22.80 33.08 7.43
N PHE A 320 -21.65 33.11 6.78
CA PHE A 320 -20.60 34.09 7.09
C PHE A 320 -20.24 34.93 5.85
N PRO A 321 -19.86 36.21 6.02
CA PRO A 321 -19.44 37.04 4.90
C PRO A 321 -18.09 36.52 4.34
N PRO A 322 -17.93 36.40 3.01
CA PRO A 322 -16.67 35.98 2.43
C PRO A 322 -15.60 37.06 2.61
N LEU A 323 -14.37 36.63 2.90
CA LEU A 323 -13.19 37.49 3.04
C LEU A 323 -12.64 38.00 1.69
N VAL A 324 -13.15 37.45 0.59
CA VAL A 324 -12.69 37.72 -0.79
C VAL A 324 -13.87 38.04 -1.69
N SER A 325 -13.62 38.69 -2.82
CA SER A 325 -14.67 39.09 -3.77
C SER A 325 -15.51 37.90 -4.22
N ALA A 326 -16.81 38.00 -4.03
CA ALA A 326 -17.76 36.98 -4.46
C ALA A 326 -18.36 37.23 -5.84
N LYS A 327 -18.25 38.46 -6.37
CA LYS A 327 -18.75 38.82 -7.70
C LYS A 327 -18.01 38.00 -8.77
N PRO A 328 -18.71 37.21 -9.60
CA PRO A 328 -18.08 36.53 -10.72
C PRO A 328 -17.54 37.55 -11.73
N GLY A 329 -16.32 37.34 -12.23
CA GLY A 329 -15.78 38.09 -13.36
C GLY A 329 -16.36 37.61 -14.70
N ASP A 330 -15.93 38.23 -15.80
CA ASP A 330 -16.43 37.95 -17.16
C ASP A 330 -16.24 36.49 -17.61
N SER A 331 -15.29 35.77 -17.00
CA SER A 331 -15.01 34.34 -17.23
C SER A 331 -15.74 33.39 -16.25
N ALA A 332 -16.80 33.87 -15.60
CA ALA A 332 -17.57 33.14 -14.57
C ALA A 332 -16.75 32.71 -13.34
N PHE A 333 -15.53 33.23 -13.17
CA PHE A 333 -14.68 32.94 -12.02
C PHE A 333 -15.05 33.81 -10.82
N SER A 334 -15.29 33.18 -9.67
CA SER A 334 -15.53 33.85 -8.38
C SER A 334 -14.47 33.41 -7.38
N ALA A 335 -13.69 34.36 -6.87
CA ALA A 335 -12.59 34.08 -5.94
C ALA A 335 -13.10 33.49 -4.62
N ALA A 336 -14.25 33.98 -4.12
CA ALA A 336 -14.90 33.41 -2.95
C ALA A 336 -15.34 31.97 -3.19
N ASN A 337 -16.03 31.70 -4.29
CA ASN A 337 -16.47 30.33 -4.57
C ASN A 337 -15.27 29.37 -4.73
N PHE A 338 -14.22 29.83 -5.40
CA PHE A 338 -12.99 29.06 -5.55
C PHE A 338 -12.36 28.75 -4.19
N LEU A 339 -12.05 29.77 -3.38
CA LEU A 339 -11.35 29.59 -2.11
C LEU A 339 -12.13 28.68 -1.13
N TYR A 340 -13.43 28.95 -0.95
CA TYR A 340 -14.24 28.24 0.03
C TYR A 340 -14.73 26.85 -0.42
N SER A 341 -14.59 26.50 -1.72
CA SER A 341 -14.79 25.13 -2.20
C SER A 341 -13.46 24.37 -2.26
N PHE A 342 -12.42 24.99 -2.82
CA PHE A 342 -11.11 24.39 -3.03
C PHE A 342 -10.40 24.05 -1.72
N LEU A 343 -10.38 24.98 -0.75
CA LEU A 343 -9.58 24.81 0.48
C LEU A 343 -10.09 23.64 1.34
N PRO A 344 -11.40 23.51 1.65
CA PRO A 344 -11.90 22.34 2.39
C PRO A 344 -11.65 21.02 1.65
N ALA A 345 -11.83 20.99 0.31
CA ALA A 345 -11.53 19.82 -0.50
C ALA A 345 -10.04 19.45 -0.46
N ALA A 346 -9.14 20.43 -0.55
CA ALA A 346 -7.69 20.23 -0.49
C ALA A 346 -7.26 19.69 0.89
N LEU A 347 -7.80 20.24 1.98
CA LEU A 347 -7.57 19.71 3.33
C LEU A 347 -8.12 18.29 3.48
N GLY A 348 -9.30 18.02 2.95
CA GLY A 348 -9.86 16.67 2.90
C GLY A 348 -8.98 15.69 2.13
N MET A 349 -8.33 16.15 1.05
CA MET A 349 -7.41 15.34 0.25
C MET A 349 -6.14 14.99 1.03
N VAL A 350 -5.62 15.91 1.85
CA VAL A 350 -4.50 15.62 2.77
C VAL A 350 -4.90 14.57 3.80
N LEU A 351 -6.07 14.70 4.44
CA LEU A 351 -6.57 13.72 5.41
C LEU A 351 -6.77 12.34 4.77
N PHE A 352 -7.35 12.30 3.58
CA PHE A 352 -7.55 11.06 2.83
C PHE A 352 -6.20 10.38 2.49
N SER A 353 -5.23 11.11 1.92
CA SER A 353 -3.89 10.57 1.61
C SER A 353 -3.11 10.09 2.84
N LEU A 354 -3.21 10.80 3.97
CA LEU A 354 -2.59 10.37 5.22
C LEU A 354 -3.16 9.03 5.70
N PHE A 355 -4.49 8.88 5.64
CA PHE A 355 -5.15 7.65 6.06
C PHE A 355 -4.83 6.48 5.11
N GLN A 356 -4.76 6.73 3.80
CA GLN A 356 -4.31 5.71 2.84
C GLN A 356 -2.90 5.18 3.15
N SER A 357 -2.00 6.04 3.64
CA SER A 357 -0.66 5.59 4.06
C SER A 357 -0.72 4.65 5.29
N THR A 358 -1.61 4.93 6.25
CA THR A 358 -1.83 4.03 7.40
C THR A 358 -2.46 2.69 7.00
N ASP A 359 -3.42 2.72 6.08
CA ASP A 359 -4.09 1.51 5.56
C ASP A 359 -3.12 0.61 4.79
N THR A 360 -2.37 1.17 3.82
CA THR A 360 -1.36 0.43 3.07
C THR A 360 -0.31 -0.20 3.99
N ALA A 361 0.21 0.55 4.96
CA ALA A 361 1.16 0.02 5.94
C ALA A 361 0.58 -1.14 6.76
N LEU A 362 -0.68 -1.03 7.19
CA LEU A 362 -1.37 -2.10 7.92
C LEU A 362 -1.57 -3.35 7.05
N ARG A 363 -1.97 -3.19 5.79
CA ARG A 363 -2.15 -4.31 4.85
C ARG A 363 -0.85 -5.07 4.59
N ILE A 364 0.27 -4.35 4.49
CA ILE A 364 1.60 -4.95 4.31
C ILE A 364 2.01 -5.73 5.57
N LEU A 365 1.79 -5.16 6.76
CA LEU A 365 2.27 -5.75 8.03
C LEU A 365 1.35 -6.82 8.61
N GLN A 366 0.06 -6.86 8.26
CA GLN A 366 -0.86 -7.84 8.84
C GLN A 366 -0.40 -9.30 8.68
N PRO A 367 0.02 -9.76 7.48
CA PRO A 367 0.52 -11.12 7.30
C PRO A 367 1.72 -11.45 8.20
N TRP A 368 2.61 -10.48 8.40
CA TRP A 368 3.77 -10.61 9.28
C TRP A 368 3.39 -10.65 10.76
N GLY A 369 2.40 -9.86 11.16
CA GLY A 369 1.89 -9.89 12.54
C GLY A 369 1.23 -11.22 12.90
N GLU A 370 0.60 -11.90 11.95
CA GLU A 370 0.10 -13.26 12.13
C GLU A 370 1.25 -14.29 12.22
N LEU A 371 2.32 -14.14 11.42
CA LEU A 371 3.50 -15.02 11.51
C LEU A 371 4.26 -14.86 12.83
N ALA A 372 4.23 -13.67 13.44
CA ALA A 372 4.87 -13.38 14.71
C ALA A 372 4.10 -13.91 15.94
N GLN A 373 2.95 -14.57 15.74
CA GLN A 373 2.21 -15.19 16.83
C GLN A 373 2.92 -16.47 17.34
N PRO A 374 2.81 -16.77 18.65
CA PRO A 374 3.49 -17.92 19.26
C PRO A 374 3.02 -19.26 18.71
N ASP A 375 1.75 -19.37 18.35
CA ASP A 375 1.15 -20.59 17.81
C ASP A 375 1.28 -20.69 16.28
N GLY A 376 1.96 -19.73 15.65
CA GLY A 376 1.96 -19.54 14.20
C GLY A 376 0.57 -19.20 13.64
N ALA A 377 0.49 -19.13 12.31
CA ALA A 377 -0.75 -18.86 11.60
C ALA A 377 -0.94 -19.81 10.42
N ALA A 378 -2.20 -20.13 10.11
CA ALA A 378 -2.55 -20.91 8.93
C ALA A 378 -2.14 -20.18 7.65
N ALA A 379 -1.70 -20.93 6.63
CA ALA A 379 -1.14 -20.37 5.39
C ALA A 379 -2.05 -19.33 4.71
N SER A 380 -3.38 -19.55 4.76
CA SER A 380 -4.39 -18.64 4.21
C SER A 380 -4.41 -17.25 4.87
N ARG A 381 -4.02 -17.16 6.16
CA ARG A 381 -4.03 -15.94 6.97
C ARG A 381 -2.69 -15.20 6.97
N CYS A 382 -1.60 -15.91 6.69
CA CYS A 382 -0.25 -15.32 6.65
C CYS A 382 0.34 -15.34 5.24
N ILE A 383 1.05 -16.39 4.84
CA ILE A 383 1.89 -16.41 3.65
C ILE A 383 1.12 -16.21 2.34
N LEU A 384 -0.15 -16.65 2.25
CA LEU A 384 -1.01 -16.46 1.07
C LEU A 384 -1.83 -15.15 1.12
N ALA A 385 -1.78 -14.42 2.23
CA ALA A 385 -2.55 -13.19 2.38
C ALA A 385 -1.94 -12.06 1.53
N ASP A 386 -2.70 -11.58 0.55
CA ASP A 386 -2.28 -10.62 -0.48
C ASP A 386 -2.89 -9.22 -0.32
N TYR A 387 -3.21 -8.81 0.92
CA TYR A 387 -3.94 -7.55 1.17
C TYR A 387 -3.32 -6.31 0.52
N ALA A 388 -1.99 -6.22 0.49
CA ALA A 388 -1.28 -5.09 -0.10
C ALA A 388 -1.37 -5.04 -1.65
N ALA A 389 -1.65 -6.17 -2.29
CA ALA A 389 -1.76 -6.29 -3.75
C ALA A 389 -3.21 -6.14 -4.27
N CYS A 390 -4.21 -6.30 -3.38
CA CYS A 390 -5.62 -6.25 -3.72
C CYS A 390 -6.15 -4.81 -3.88
N LEU A 391 -7.19 -4.67 -4.72
CA LEU A 391 -8.01 -3.45 -4.76
C LEU A 391 -8.67 -3.20 -3.38
N PRO A 392 -8.99 -1.96 -2.99
CA PRO A 392 -9.51 -1.65 -1.66
C PRO A 392 -10.71 -2.51 -1.20
N LEU A 393 -11.69 -2.73 -2.07
CA LEU A 393 -12.85 -3.59 -1.76
C LEU A 393 -12.47 -5.06 -1.66
N GLN A 394 -11.56 -5.53 -2.51
CA GLN A 394 -11.07 -6.91 -2.49
C GLN A 394 -10.25 -7.17 -1.21
N ALA A 395 -9.38 -6.23 -0.81
CA ALA A 395 -8.61 -6.30 0.42
C ALA A 395 -9.53 -6.38 1.65
N THR A 396 -10.58 -5.54 1.68
CA THR A 396 -11.59 -5.55 2.73
C THR A 396 -12.27 -6.91 2.85
N TRP A 397 -12.73 -7.46 1.72
CA TRP A 397 -13.39 -8.76 1.69
C TRP A 397 -12.46 -9.91 2.08
N ALA A 398 -11.23 -9.92 1.56
CA ALA A 398 -10.23 -10.93 1.89
C ALA A 398 -9.84 -10.88 3.38
N ALA A 399 -9.67 -9.69 3.94
CA ALA A 399 -9.36 -9.50 5.37
C ALA A 399 -10.52 -9.98 6.24
N LEU A 400 -11.76 -9.69 5.85
CA LEU A 400 -12.97 -10.16 6.54
C LEU A 400 -13.05 -11.69 6.55
N ARG A 401 -12.84 -12.33 5.38
CA ARG A 401 -12.85 -13.80 5.25
C ARG A 401 -11.79 -14.48 6.11
N ASN A 402 -10.62 -13.85 6.26
CA ASN A 402 -9.53 -14.37 7.06
C ASN A 402 -9.65 -14.03 8.57
N GLY A 403 -10.69 -13.29 8.98
CA GLY A 403 -10.92 -12.92 10.38
C GLY A 403 -10.09 -11.73 10.87
N HIS A 404 -9.42 -10.99 9.97
CA HIS A 404 -8.64 -9.80 10.30
C HIS A 404 -9.50 -8.53 10.32
N TRP A 405 -10.38 -8.44 11.32
CA TRP A 405 -11.37 -7.36 11.46
C TRP A 405 -10.78 -5.95 11.42
N ARG A 406 -9.63 -5.75 12.08
CA ARG A 406 -8.96 -4.43 12.09
C ARG A 406 -8.57 -4.00 10.67
N VAL A 407 -7.98 -4.90 9.88
CA VAL A 407 -7.62 -4.60 8.48
C VAL A 407 -8.86 -4.37 7.64
N ALA A 408 -9.90 -5.20 7.82
CA ALA A 408 -11.14 -5.06 7.07
C ALA A 408 -11.80 -3.69 7.30
N VAL A 409 -11.95 -3.26 8.56
CA VAL A 409 -12.54 -1.95 8.89
C VAL A 409 -11.68 -0.80 8.36
N VAL A 410 -10.36 -0.84 8.58
CA VAL A 410 -9.45 0.22 8.13
C VAL A 410 -9.41 0.31 6.59
N SER A 411 -9.39 -0.83 5.89
CA SER A 411 -9.41 -0.88 4.42
C SER A 411 -10.72 -0.35 3.83
N LEU A 412 -11.86 -0.69 4.46
CA LEU A 412 -13.16 -0.17 4.06
C LEU A 412 -13.25 1.34 4.27
N MET A 413 -12.81 1.81 5.43
CA MET A 413 -12.86 3.23 5.79
C MET A 413 -11.89 4.05 4.95
N ALA A 414 -10.73 3.51 4.59
CA ALA A 414 -9.81 4.14 3.64
C ALA A 414 -10.47 4.40 2.28
N LEU A 415 -11.35 3.51 1.81
CA LEU A 415 -12.14 3.75 0.61
C LEU A 415 -13.22 4.81 0.84
N VAL A 416 -13.97 4.72 1.94
CA VAL A 416 -15.05 5.66 2.27
C VAL A 416 -14.53 7.08 2.51
N PHE A 417 -13.31 7.27 3.01
CA PHE A 417 -12.75 8.59 3.26
C PHE A 417 -12.44 9.40 1.99
N ILE A 418 -12.55 8.84 0.79
CA ILE A 418 -12.59 9.63 -0.45
C ILE A 418 -13.76 10.63 -0.45
N PHE A 419 -14.85 10.34 0.28
CA PHE A 419 -15.97 11.25 0.41
C PHE A 419 -15.64 12.51 1.23
N ILE A 420 -14.59 12.52 2.05
CA ILE A 420 -14.18 13.69 2.84
C ILE A 420 -13.82 14.88 1.92
N PRO A 421 -12.86 14.77 0.97
CA PRO A 421 -12.57 15.87 0.05
C PRO A 421 -13.76 16.22 -0.86
N ILE A 422 -14.55 15.22 -1.29
CA ILE A 422 -15.69 15.41 -2.19
C ILE A 422 -16.80 16.24 -1.53
N LEU A 423 -17.17 15.88 -0.29
CA LEU A 423 -18.19 16.59 0.48
C LEU A 423 -17.66 17.90 1.04
N GLY A 424 -16.37 17.97 1.38
CA GLY A 424 -15.71 19.21 1.79
C GLY A 424 -15.80 20.28 0.69
N GLY A 425 -15.53 19.92 -0.56
CA GLY A 425 -15.64 20.86 -1.69
C GLY A 425 -17.07 21.29 -2.01
N GLY A 426 -18.04 20.40 -1.80
CA GLY A 426 -19.47 20.70 -1.95
C GLY A 426 -20.14 21.18 -0.67
N LEU A 427 -19.41 21.70 0.32
CA LEU A 427 -19.98 22.10 1.60
C LEU A 427 -20.58 23.51 1.55
N LEU A 428 -19.84 24.45 0.99
CA LEU A 428 -20.14 25.89 1.06
C LEU A 428 -20.55 26.41 -0.32
N MET A 429 -21.55 27.29 -0.33
CA MET A 429 -21.96 28.00 -1.53
C MET A 429 -22.21 29.48 -1.21
N ALA A 430 -21.73 30.36 -2.10
CA ALA A 430 -22.03 31.77 -2.04
C ALA A 430 -23.48 32.00 -2.49
N LEU A 431 -24.29 32.63 -1.64
CA LEU A 431 -25.62 33.11 -2.00
C LEU A 431 -25.79 34.58 -1.63
N THR A 432 -26.58 35.26 -2.44
CA THR A 432 -27.02 36.63 -2.19
C THR A 432 -28.24 36.61 -1.27
N SER A 433 -28.08 37.17 -0.06
CA SER A 433 -29.19 37.34 0.89
C SER A 433 -30.20 38.38 0.37
N PRO A 434 -31.48 38.34 0.79
CA PRO A 434 -32.46 39.41 0.49
C PRO A 434 -31.97 40.83 0.84
N ALA A 435 -31.03 40.95 1.79
CA ALA A 435 -30.36 42.20 2.15
C ALA A 435 -29.24 42.63 1.18
N GLN A 436 -29.14 42.04 -0.02
CA GLN A 436 -28.09 42.28 -1.02
C GLN A 436 -26.65 42.01 -0.53
N GLN A 437 -26.50 41.25 0.55
CA GLN A 437 -25.20 40.83 1.07
C GLN A 437 -24.89 39.40 0.64
N VAL A 438 -23.71 39.18 0.06
CA VAL A 438 -23.24 37.83 -0.26
C VAL A 438 -22.74 37.15 1.00
N ARG A 439 -23.29 35.97 1.30
CA ARG A 439 -22.86 35.12 2.42
C ARG A 439 -22.60 33.70 1.94
N MET A 440 -21.68 33.02 2.62
CA MET A 440 -21.42 31.61 2.41
C MET A 440 -22.37 30.80 3.28
N TYR A 441 -23.24 30.01 2.65
CA TYR A 441 -24.14 29.11 3.35
C TYR A 441 -23.63 27.67 3.22
N PRO A 442 -23.68 26.89 4.32
CA PRO A 442 -23.39 25.47 4.28
C PRO A 442 -24.61 24.66 3.84
N HIS A 443 -24.40 23.62 3.05
CA HIS A 443 -25.43 22.62 2.79
C HIS A 443 -25.55 21.66 4.00
N MET A 444 -26.58 21.83 4.83
CA MET A 444 -26.69 21.16 6.15
C MET A 444 -26.61 19.62 6.11
N PRO A 445 -27.29 18.92 5.17
CA PRO A 445 -27.13 17.47 5.06
C PRO A 445 -25.69 17.04 4.72
N VAL A 446 -25.00 17.80 3.87
CA VAL A 446 -23.62 17.50 3.47
C VAL A 446 -22.68 17.73 4.66
N PHE A 447 -22.92 18.80 5.41
CA PHE A 447 -22.20 19.08 6.65
C PHE A 447 -22.35 17.95 7.67
N GLY A 448 -23.58 17.47 7.90
CA GLY A 448 -23.83 16.36 8.84
C GLY A 448 -23.14 15.06 8.45
N VAL A 449 -23.18 14.69 7.16
CA VAL A 449 -22.47 13.50 6.65
C VAL A 449 -20.95 13.66 6.77
N LEU A 450 -20.42 14.83 6.41
CA LEU A 450 -19.00 15.13 6.53
C LEU A 450 -18.53 15.03 7.99
N LEU A 451 -19.30 15.56 8.94
CA LEU A 451 -19.03 15.46 10.37
C LEU A 451 -18.99 13.99 10.83
N ALA A 452 -19.97 13.18 10.41
CA ALA A 452 -20.00 11.76 10.72
C ALA A 452 -18.76 11.03 10.16
N LEU A 453 -18.34 11.34 8.94
CA LEU A 453 -17.11 10.78 8.35
C LEU A 453 -15.87 11.18 9.14
N LEU A 454 -15.77 12.43 9.62
CA LEU A 454 -14.64 12.88 10.43
C LEU A 454 -14.62 12.22 11.82
N VAL A 455 -15.79 11.98 12.44
CA VAL A 455 -15.89 11.21 13.69
C VAL A 455 -15.42 9.77 13.45
N LEU A 456 -15.88 9.13 12.37
CA LEU A 456 -15.43 7.78 11.99
C LEU A 456 -13.93 7.74 11.71
N TYR A 457 -13.38 8.78 11.09
CA TYR A 457 -11.94 8.93 10.82
C TYR A 457 -11.12 8.89 12.11
N VAL A 458 -11.49 9.73 13.07
CA VAL A 458 -10.83 9.77 14.38
C VAL A 458 -11.02 8.44 15.13
N GLY A 459 -12.23 7.86 15.09
CA GLY A 459 -12.51 6.54 15.66
C GLY A 459 -11.63 5.43 15.09
N CYS A 460 -11.38 5.44 13.77
CA CYS A 460 -10.49 4.48 13.12
C CYS A 460 -9.02 4.67 13.54
N LEU A 461 -8.56 5.91 13.73
CA LEU A 461 -7.21 6.16 14.24
C LEU A 461 -7.03 5.63 15.66
N PHE A 462 -8.04 5.80 16.53
CA PHE A 462 -8.02 5.21 17.87
C PHE A 462 -8.05 3.67 17.84
N LEU A 463 -8.80 3.08 16.89
CA LEU A 463 -8.84 1.63 16.68
C LEU A 463 -7.50 1.04 16.21
N LEU A 464 -6.62 1.85 15.61
CA LEU A 464 -5.26 1.44 15.23
C LEU A 464 -4.27 1.40 16.40
N LEU A 465 -4.52 2.11 17.51
CA LEU A 465 -3.61 2.19 18.66
C LEU A 465 -3.34 0.85 19.40
N PRO A 466 -4.35 -0.01 19.69
CA PRO A 466 -4.14 -1.20 20.50
C PRO A 466 -3.36 -2.31 19.76
N ARG A 467 -2.59 -3.09 20.53
CA ARG A 467 -1.88 -4.32 20.08
C ARG A 467 -1.06 -4.11 18.80
N ARG A 468 -0.34 -3.00 18.69
CA ARG A 468 0.52 -2.70 17.53
C ARG A 468 1.87 -3.42 17.55
N ARG A 469 2.34 -3.81 18.73
CA ARG A 469 3.66 -4.43 18.91
C ARG A 469 3.85 -5.73 18.13
N GLN A 470 2.75 -6.43 17.81
CA GLN A 470 2.78 -7.62 16.95
C GLN A 470 3.30 -7.34 15.54
N PHE A 471 3.32 -6.09 15.08
CA PHE A 471 3.79 -5.70 13.74
C PHE A 471 5.26 -5.25 13.69
N GLY A 472 5.99 -5.39 14.81
CA GLY A 472 7.40 -5.04 14.86
C GLY A 472 8.23 -6.02 14.03
N LEU A 473 8.99 -5.51 13.07
CA LEU A 473 9.91 -6.30 12.26
C LEU A 473 11.37 -5.87 12.53
N PRO A 474 12.36 -6.75 12.29
CA PRO A 474 13.78 -6.38 12.34
C PRO A 474 14.13 -5.23 11.39
N HIS A 475 13.65 -5.27 10.15
CA HIS A 475 13.85 -4.25 9.12
C HIS A 475 12.61 -4.09 8.23
N ALA A 476 12.69 -3.12 7.30
CA ALA A 476 11.62 -2.77 6.38
C ALA A 476 11.41 -3.83 5.30
N VAL A 477 10.15 -4.14 5.00
CA VAL A 477 9.72 -5.06 3.94
C VAL A 477 9.24 -4.28 2.72
N ASP A 478 10.05 -3.31 2.30
CA ASP A 478 9.69 -2.38 1.23
C ASP A 478 10.18 -2.89 -0.15
N ASN A 479 11.19 -3.75 -0.16
CA ASN A 479 11.91 -4.20 -1.36
C ASN A 479 12.07 -5.73 -1.42
N LEU A 480 12.38 -6.26 -2.60
CA LEU A 480 12.46 -7.70 -2.79
C LEU A 480 13.62 -8.33 -2.01
N ALA A 481 14.77 -7.65 -1.93
CA ALA A 481 15.91 -8.13 -1.13
C ALA A 481 15.56 -8.34 0.36
N SER A 482 14.82 -7.41 0.96
CA SER A 482 14.37 -7.50 2.35
C SER A 482 13.35 -8.62 2.56
N LEU A 483 12.48 -8.87 1.58
CA LEU A 483 11.56 -10.00 1.58
C LEU A 483 12.30 -11.33 1.50
N ILE A 484 13.33 -11.42 0.64
CA ILE A 484 14.16 -12.62 0.48
C ILE A 484 14.94 -12.91 1.75
N ASP A 485 15.49 -11.90 2.41
CA ASP A 485 16.23 -12.03 3.67
C ASP A 485 15.40 -12.75 4.76
N PHE A 486 14.11 -12.43 4.88
CA PHE A 486 13.18 -13.14 5.77
C PHE A 486 12.78 -14.55 5.32
N CYS A 487 13.10 -14.93 4.09
CA CYS A 487 12.77 -16.22 3.47
C CYS A 487 14.03 -17.08 3.20
N THR A 488 15.11 -16.88 3.96
CA THR A 488 16.40 -17.57 3.74
C THR A 488 16.53 -18.95 4.41
N ALA A 489 15.52 -19.43 5.16
CA ALA A 489 15.59 -20.71 5.85
C ALA A 489 15.75 -21.88 4.87
N GLU A 490 16.68 -22.81 5.14
CA GLU A 490 16.84 -24.01 4.30
C GLU A 490 15.56 -24.86 4.30
N ASP A 491 14.95 -25.03 5.48
CA ASP A 491 13.68 -25.77 5.64
C ASP A 491 12.53 -25.18 4.82
N LEU A 492 12.52 -23.85 4.62
CA LEU A 492 11.49 -23.16 3.85
C LEU A 492 11.68 -23.40 2.35
N VAL A 493 12.90 -23.21 1.87
CA VAL A 493 13.25 -23.33 0.45
C VAL A 493 13.14 -24.79 -0.02
N GLU A 494 13.46 -25.73 0.86
CA GLU A 494 13.36 -27.16 0.59
C GLU A 494 11.96 -27.74 0.79
N ASP A 495 10.98 -27.00 1.34
CA ASP A 495 9.63 -27.56 1.57
C ASP A 495 9.01 -28.04 0.25
N ALA A 496 8.48 -29.27 0.26
CA ALA A 496 7.79 -29.89 -0.85
C ALA A 496 6.62 -29.05 -1.39
N ALA A 497 5.99 -28.22 -0.53
CA ALA A 497 4.92 -27.32 -0.93
C ALA A 497 5.33 -26.32 -2.03
N PHE A 498 6.60 -25.89 -2.05
CA PHE A 498 7.12 -24.89 -2.99
C PHE A 498 7.97 -25.49 -4.12
N ARG A 499 8.07 -26.83 -4.20
CA ARG A 499 8.82 -27.52 -5.27
C ARG A 499 8.06 -27.57 -6.57
N SER A 500 8.60 -26.95 -7.63
CA SER A 500 8.06 -26.97 -8.99
C SER A 500 6.55 -26.71 -9.03
N VAL A 501 6.16 -25.51 -8.58
CA VAL A 501 4.77 -25.04 -8.57
C VAL A 501 4.43 -24.51 -9.96
N LEU A 502 3.32 -24.96 -10.54
CA LEU A 502 2.91 -24.58 -11.90
C LEU A 502 1.93 -23.40 -11.91
N SER A 503 1.08 -23.30 -10.89
CA SER A 503 0.04 -22.28 -10.79
C SER A 503 -0.23 -21.87 -9.34
N ARG A 504 -0.88 -20.72 -9.17
CA ARG A 504 -1.31 -20.25 -7.85
C ARG A 504 -2.32 -21.17 -7.18
N ASP A 505 -3.18 -21.84 -7.95
CA ASP A 505 -4.18 -22.78 -7.42
C ASP A 505 -3.53 -24.10 -6.96
N ASP A 506 -2.49 -24.55 -7.67
CA ASP A 506 -1.64 -25.68 -7.25
C ASP A 506 -0.96 -25.34 -5.91
N LEU A 507 -0.40 -24.13 -5.78
CA LEU A 507 0.20 -23.66 -4.54
C LEU A 507 -0.78 -23.65 -3.36
N GLN A 508 -2.00 -23.12 -3.56
CA GLN A 508 -3.03 -23.11 -2.52
C GLN A 508 -3.41 -24.54 -2.09
N THR A 509 -3.55 -25.45 -3.06
CA THR A 509 -3.91 -26.85 -2.81
C THR A 509 -2.81 -27.57 -2.02
N ARG A 510 -1.53 -27.31 -2.32
CA ARG A 510 -0.38 -27.87 -1.60
C ARG A 510 -0.25 -27.34 -0.18
N LEU A 511 -0.63 -26.09 0.05
CA LEU A 511 -0.66 -25.49 1.39
C LEU A 511 -1.88 -25.90 2.22
N GLY A 512 -2.79 -26.70 1.64
CA GLY A 512 -3.97 -27.24 2.29
C GLY A 512 -5.20 -26.33 2.25
N VAL A 513 -5.13 -25.20 1.55
CA VAL A 513 -6.22 -24.22 1.47
C VAL A 513 -7.33 -24.75 0.57
N GLY A 514 -8.58 -24.69 1.05
CA GLY A 514 -9.76 -25.14 0.30
C GLY A 514 -10.12 -26.61 0.48
N ARG A 515 -9.40 -27.36 1.32
CA ARG A 515 -9.83 -28.69 1.77
C ARG A 515 -10.89 -28.54 2.87
N GLY A 516 -11.87 -29.45 2.89
CA GLY A 516 -13.05 -29.35 3.76
C GLY A 516 -12.77 -29.32 5.27
N ASP A 517 -11.57 -29.73 5.70
CA ASP A 517 -11.10 -29.60 7.08
C ASP A 517 -9.99 -28.54 7.18
N GLY A 518 -10.27 -27.41 7.85
CA GLY A 518 -9.29 -26.33 8.05
C GLY A 518 -8.07 -26.75 8.90
N ARG A 519 -8.09 -27.94 9.50
CA ARG A 519 -6.93 -28.52 10.18
C ARG A 519 -5.85 -29.02 9.22
N GLU A 520 -6.17 -29.25 7.95
CA GLU A 520 -5.19 -29.66 6.94
C GLU A 520 -4.33 -28.50 6.42
N GLU A 521 -4.70 -27.26 6.72
CA GLU A 521 -3.90 -26.09 6.37
C GLU A 521 -2.55 -26.11 7.09
N SER A 522 -1.48 -25.88 6.33
CA SER A 522 -0.13 -25.73 6.85
C SER A 522 -0.03 -24.49 7.76
N VAL A 523 0.66 -24.63 8.88
CA VAL A 523 0.88 -23.55 9.86
C VAL A 523 2.30 -23.04 9.71
N TRP A 524 2.45 -21.72 9.74
CA TRP A 524 3.71 -21.01 9.51
C TRP A 524 3.96 -20.01 10.62
N PHE A 525 5.22 -19.83 10.99
CA PHE A 525 5.63 -18.83 11.98
C PHE A 525 6.91 -18.14 11.53
N PHE A 526 7.17 -16.96 12.10
CA PHE A 526 8.38 -16.18 11.86
C PHE A 526 9.21 -16.16 13.14
N GLY A 527 10.37 -16.81 13.10
CA GLY A 527 11.18 -16.98 14.29
C GLY A 527 12.38 -17.89 14.06
N ILE A 528 12.91 -18.40 15.17
CA ILE A 528 14.08 -19.28 15.20
C ILE A 528 13.60 -20.68 15.58
N SER A 529 14.09 -21.72 14.89
CA SER A 529 13.87 -23.12 15.29
C SER A 529 15.19 -23.83 15.58
N ALA A 530 15.13 -24.82 16.49
CA ALA A 530 16.25 -25.72 16.78
C ALA A 530 16.57 -26.59 15.55
N GLY A 531 17.85 -26.74 15.19
CA GLY A 531 18.30 -27.31 13.92
C GLY A 531 19.53 -26.61 13.30
N ARG A 532 19.82 -26.92 12.03
CA ARG A 532 21.00 -26.37 11.30
C ARG A 532 21.01 -24.84 11.20
N ASP A 533 19.83 -24.21 11.28
CA ASP A 533 19.62 -22.76 11.17
C ASP A 533 19.25 -22.11 12.52
N GLU A 534 19.82 -22.60 13.63
CA GLU A 534 19.51 -22.18 15.01
C GLU A 534 19.73 -20.70 15.36
N LYS A 535 20.43 -19.94 14.53
CA LYS A 535 20.75 -18.52 14.80
C LYS A 535 20.05 -17.54 13.86
N ARG A 536 19.12 -18.01 13.01
CA ARG A 536 18.53 -17.23 11.90
C ARG A 536 17.04 -17.03 12.08
N LEU A 537 16.60 -15.79 11.89
CA LEU A 537 15.20 -15.41 11.97
C LEU A 537 14.60 -15.40 10.57
N SER A 538 13.68 -16.33 10.33
CA SER A 538 13.10 -16.57 9.00
C SER A 538 11.70 -17.15 9.11
N VAL A 539 10.95 -17.12 8.00
CA VAL A 539 9.65 -17.78 7.90
C VAL A 539 9.87 -19.29 7.83
N ARG A 540 9.19 -20.06 8.69
CA ARG A 540 9.33 -21.52 8.77
C ARG A 540 7.98 -22.19 8.96
N ARG A 541 7.90 -23.45 8.52
CA ARG A 541 6.73 -24.29 8.74
C ARG A 541 6.73 -24.79 10.18
N MET A 542 5.56 -24.76 10.82
CA MET A 542 5.36 -25.35 12.12
C MET A 542 5.00 -26.83 11.96
N ASP A 543 5.91 -27.71 12.37
CA ASP A 543 5.62 -29.14 12.42
C ASP A 543 4.72 -29.43 13.62
N ARG A 544 3.50 -29.92 13.35
CA ARG A 544 2.65 -30.48 14.40
C ARG A 544 3.26 -31.81 14.84
N TYR A 545 3.72 -31.89 16.09
CA TYR A 545 4.29 -33.08 16.73
C TYR A 545 3.43 -34.37 16.65
N THR A 546 2.20 -34.31 16.11
CA THR A 546 1.34 -35.47 15.86
C THR A 546 1.57 -36.16 14.50
N GLY A 547 2.42 -35.61 13.63
CA GLY A 547 2.88 -36.33 12.44
C GLY A 547 3.88 -37.40 12.83
N LYS A 548 3.62 -38.68 12.48
CA LYS A 548 4.54 -39.80 12.72
C LYS A 548 5.98 -39.37 12.43
N MET A 549 6.79 -39.31 13.48
CA MET A 549 8.24 -39.16 13.37
C MET A 549 8.71 -40.26 12.42
N ASN A 550 9.18 -39.89 11.22
CA ASN A 550 9.73 -40.87 10.28
C ASN A 550 10.88 -41.56 10.99
N SER A 551 10.64 -42.81 11.41
CA SER A 551 11.53 -43.66 12.21
C SER A 551 12.78 -44.10 11.45
N THR A 552 13.10 -43.44 10.33
CA THR A 552 14.26 -43.76 9.48
C THR A 552 15.54 -43.03 9.89
N ARG A 553 15.47 -41.97 10.72
CA ARG A 553 16.69 -41.28 11.21
C ARG A 553 17.28 -41.79 12.53
N LEU A 554 16.58 -42.64 13.27
CA LEU A 554 17.09 -43.22 14.53
C LEU A 554 17.88 -44.53 14.36
N MET A 555 17.83 -45.17 13.18
CA MET A 555 18.60 -46.40 12.93
C MET A 555 20.01 -46.18 12.35
N ALA A 556 20.38 -44.94 12.00
CA ALA A 556 21.73 -44.64 11.52
C ALA A 556 22.72 -44.25 12.64
N SER A 557 22.26 -44.12 13.89
CA SER A 557 23.11 -43.82 15.06
C SER A 557 23.30 -45.03 16.00
N MET A 558 22.89 -46.22 15.56
CA MET A 558 23.12 -47.49 16.26
C MET A 558 23.56 -48.57 15.27
N VAL A 559 24.67 -48.32 14.58
CA VAL A 559 25.58 -49.37 14.07
C VAL A 559 27.01 -48.89 14.29
#